data_AF-A0A830FVA7-F1
#
_entry.id   AF-A0A830FVA7-F1
#
_cell.length_a   1.000
_cell.length_b   1.000
_cell.length_c   1.000
_cell.angle_alpha   90.00
_cell.angle_beta   90.00
_cell.angle_gamma   90.00
#
_symmetry.space_group_name_H-M   'P 1'
#
loop_
_entity.id
_entity.type
_entity.pdbx_description
1 polymer ?
#
loop_
_entity_poly.entity_id
_entity_poly.type
_entity_poly.pdbx_seq_one_letter_code
_entity_poly.pdbx_strand_id
1 'polypeptide(L)'
;MPGGRSGPFIGERGKLPPMTTDQPEIPVVCEECGTRTSVAFEDVEDAVARHNEQLHDGEPVAEVDPDVLEELADRLAKDIGLLE
;
A
#
# COMPACT_ATOMS: atom_id res chain seq x y z
N MET A 1 -22.37 -47.55 -21.93
CA MET A 1 -21.29 -46.74 -22.51
C MET A 1 -20.88 -45.69 -21.48
N PRO A 2 -19.62 -45.68 -21.00
CA PRO A 2 -19.10 -44.65 -20.09
C PRO A 2 -18.75 -43.40 -20.92
N GLY A 3 -19.25 -42.24 -20.50
CA GLY A 3 -18.89 -40.94 -21.08
C GLY A 3 -18.63 -39.98 -19.94
N GLY A 4 -17.36 -39.86 -19.59
CA GLY A 4 -16.86 -39.16 -18.42
C GLY A 4 -17.32 -37.71 -18.32
N ARG A 5 -17.50 -37.33 -17.07
CA ARG A 5 -17.78 -35.99 -16.57
C ARG A 5 -16.45 -35.26 -16.55
N SER A 6 -16.38 -34.08 -17.17
CA SER A 6 -15.48 -32.98 -16.77
C SER A 6 -15.48 -31.95 -17.90
N GLY A 7 -16.28 -30.90 -17.72
CA GLY A 7 -16.08 -29.66 -18.47
C GLY A 7 -14.65 -29.15 -18.22
N PRO A 8 -14.07 -28.39 -19.17
CA PRO A 8 -12.80 -27.74 -18.94
C PRO A 8 -12.95 -26.83 -17.72
N PHE A 9 -12.21 -27.17 -16.66
CA PHE A 9 -11.93 -26.27 -15.56
C PHE A 9 -11.30 -25.01 -16.15
N ILE A 10 -12.10 -23.96 -16.28
CA ILE A 10 -11.57 -22.60 -16.44
C ILE A 10 -10.92 -22.21 -15.11
N GLY A 11 -9.67 -22.63 -14.94
CA GLY A 11 -8.80 -22.15 -13.88
C GLY A 11 -8.44 -20.69 -14.14
N GLU A 12 -9.38 -19.78 -13.94
CA GLU A 12 -9.12 -18.33 -13.92
C GLU A 12 -8.57 -17.93 -12.54
N ARG A 13 -7.44 -18.54 -12.13
CA ARG A 13 -6.65 -18.05 -10.99
C ARG A 13 -5.41 -17.38 -11.55
N GLY A 14 -5.54 -16.06 -11.71
CA GLY A 14 -4.46 -15.22 -12.22
C GLY A 14 -4.91 -13.93 -12.87
N LYS A 15 -6.15 -13.46 -12.67
CA LYS A 15 -6.46 -12.07 -12.98
C LYS A 15 -6.00 -11.23 -11.79
N LEU A 16 -4.71 -10.89 -11.80
CA LEU A 16 -4.25 -9.68 -11.11
C LEU A 16 -5.23 -8.57 -11.53
N PRO A 17 -5.78 -7.77 -10.58
CA PRO A 17 -6.65 -6.65 -10.96
C PRO A 17 -5.92 -5.85 -12.05
N PRO A 18 -6.64 -5.26 -13.03
CA PRO A 18 -5.96 -4.38 -13.98
C PRO A 18 -5.15 -3.41 -13.14
N MET A 19 -3.82 -3.42 -13.29
CA MET A 19 -2.98 -2.35 -12.79
C MET A 19 -3.50 -1.12 -13.53
N THR A 20 -4.48 -0.47 -12.92
CA THR A 20 -4.86 0.87 -13.28
C THR A 20 -3.56 1.64 -13.21
N THR A 21 -3.27 2.47 -14.19
CA THR A 21 -2.04 3.27 -14.23
C THR A 21 -2.00 4.34 -13.12
N ASP A 22 -2.88 4.20 -12.13
CA ASP A 22 -3.01 5.03 -10.94
C ASP A 22 -2.03 4.46 -9.91
N GLN A 23 -1.04 5.28 -9.53
CA GLN A 23 -0.07 4.89 -8.52
C GLN A 23 -0.79 4.61 -7.20
N PRO A 24 -0.28 3.68 -6.38
CA PRO A 24 -0.89 3.40 -5.09
C PRO A 24 -0.94 4.68 -4.25
N GLU A 25 -2.11 5.00 -3.72
CA GLU A 25 -2.28 6.11 -2.80
C GLU A 25 -1.79 5.67 -1.41
N ILE A 26 -0.85 6.43 -0.86
CA ILE A 26 -0.25 6.21 0.44
C ILE A 26 -0.81 7.26 1.42
N PRO A 27 -1.35 6.82 2.56
CA PRO A 27 -1.77 7.74 3.61
C PRO A 27 -0.56 8.35 4.31
N VAL A 28 -0.60 9.67 4.47
CA VAL A 28 0.36 10.50 5.18
C VAL A 28 -0.36 11.15 6.35
N VAL A 29 0.27 11.08 7.53
CA VAL A 29 -0.23 11.63 8.78
C VAL A 29 0.78 12.60 9.39
N CYS A 30 0.28 13.65 10.01
CA CYS A 30 1.07 14.51 10.89
C CYS A 30 0.38 14.53 12.25
N GLU A 31 1.03 13.97 13.28
CA GLU A 31 0.43 13.84 14.61
C GLU A 31 0.29 15.19 15.33
N GLU A 32 1.16 16.15 15.03
CA GLU A 32 1.16 17.47 15.68
C GLU A 32 0.02 18.36 15.15
N CYS A 33 -0.19 18.37 13.82
CA CYS A 33 -1.25 19.14 13.18
C CYS A 33 -2.57 18.35 13.02
N GLY A 34 -2.55 17.03 13.20
CA GLY A 34 -3.69 16.14 12.93
C GLY A 34 -4.04 16.02 11.45
N THR A 35 -3.11 16.34 10.54
CA THR A 35 -3.33 16.23 9.10
C THR A 35 -3.35 14.75 8.71
N ARG A 36 -4.38 14.30 7.96
CA ARG A 36 -4.45 12.96 7.37
C ARG A 36 -4.89 13.09 5.93
N THR A 37 -4.03 12.68 5.00
CA THR A 37 -4.31 12.75 3.56
C THR A 37 -3.75 11.53 2.87
N SER A 38 -4.36 11.13 1.75
CA SER A 38 -3.78 10.14 0.86
C SER A 38 -3.13 10.85 -0.32
N VAL A 39 -1.91 10.44 -0.69
CA VAL A 39 -1.16 11.00 -1.83
C VAL A 39 -0.57 9.87 -2.65
N ALA A 40 -0.36 10.07 -3.96
CA ALA A 40 0.26 9.07 -4.81
C ALA A 40 1.66 8.73 -4.30
N PHE A 41 2.06 7.45 -4.38
CA PHE A 41 3.35 6.96 -3.89
C PHE A 41 4.56 7.78 -4.40
N GLU A 42 4.53 8.19 -5.67
CA GLU A 42 5.56 9.04 -6.27
C GLU A 42 5.69 10.42 -5.61
N ASP A 43 4.59 10.96 -5.09
CA ASP A 43 4.50 12.31 -4.53
C ASP A 43 4.63 12.34 -3.01
N VAL A 44 4.74 11.18 -2.34
CA VAL A 44 4.79 11.09 -0.87
C VAL A 44 5.97 11.87 -0.29
N GLU A 45 7.16 11.66 -0.84
CA GLU A 45 8.39 12.29 -0.36
C GLU A 45 8.28 13.81 -0.43
N ASP A 46 7.89 14.34 -1.60
CA ASP A 46 7.66 15.76 -1.82
C ASP A 46 6.54 16.31 -0.93
N ALA A 47 5.44 15.58 -0.75
CA ALA A 47 4.32 16.02 0.08
C ALA A 47 4.72 16.14 1.56
N VAL A 48 5.44 15.16 2.08
CA VAL A 48 5.95 15.13 3.46
C VAL A 48 6.99 16.22 3.68
N ALA A 49 8.00 16.30 2.81
CA ALA A 49 9.06 17.30 2.91
C ALA A 49 8.47 18.72 2.89
N ARG A 50 7.58 19.00 1.92
CA ARG A 50 6.93 20.30 1.81
C ARG A 50 6.08 20.64 3.05
N HIS A 51 5.37 19.66 3.62
CA HIS A 51 4.58 19.88 4.83
C HIS A 51 5.47 20.25 6.01
N ASN A 52 6.53 19.48 6.23
CA ASN A 52 7.47 19.69 7.32
C ASN A 52 8.19 21.03 7.21
N GLU A 53 8.66 21.39 6.02
CA GLU A 53 9.30 22.68 5.77
C GLU A 53 8.37 23.88 5.98
N GLN A 54 7.09 23.76 5.60
CA GLN A 54 6.15 24.88 5.66
C GLN A 54 5.48 25.06 7.03
N LEU A 55 5.24 23.97 7.77
CA LEU A 55 4.44 23.99 9.00
C LEU A 55 5.22 23.64 10.26
N HIS A 56 6.37 22.96 10.13
CA HIS A 56 7.17 22.47 11.26
C HIS A 56 8.64 22.91 11.17
N ASP A 57 8.95 24.00 10.45
CA ASP A 57 10.32 24.53 10.28
C ASP A 57 11.35 23.47 9.79
N GLY A 58 10.87 22.44 9.08
CA GLY A 58 11.68 21.32 8.59
C GLY A 58 11.84 20.16 9.59
N GLU A 59 11.21 20.17 10.76
CA GLU A 59 11.19 19.01 11.65
C GLU A 59 10.38 17.86 11.01
N PRO A 60 10.86 16.60 11.11
CA PRO A 60 10.23 15.44 10.50
C PRO A 60 9.00 14.99 11.31
N VAL A 61 7.95 15.80 11.29
CA VAL A 61 6.72 15.59 12.09
C VAL A 61 5.62 14.90 11.28
N ALA A 62 5.49 15.23 9.99
CA ALA A 62 4.67 14.48 9.06
C ALA A 62 5.43 13.27 8.52
N GLU A 63 4.75 12.14 8.46
CA GLU A 63 5.28 10.88 7.95
C GLU A 63 4.19 10.00 7.32
N VAL A 64 4.60 8.93 6.65
CA VAL A 64 3.67 7.90 6.17
C VAL A 64 2.97 7.26 7.36
N ASP A 65 1.68 6.98 7.23
CA ASP A 65 0.86 6.40 8.30
C ASP A 65 1.53 5.13 8.87
N PRO A 66 1.91 5.14 10.17
CA PRO A 66 2.63 4.02 10.77
C PRO A 66 1.80 2.73 10.76
N ASP A 67 0.47 2.83 10.83
CA ASP A 67 -0.43 1.66 10.76
C ASP A 67 -0.27 0.91 9.43
N VAL A 68 0.01 1.63 8.34
CA VAL A 68 0.23 1.03 7.01
C VAL A 68 1.58 0.35 6.92
N LEU A 69 2.62 0.91 7.57
CA LEU A 69 3.94 0.30 7.62
C LEU A 69 3.91 -1.02 8.40
N GLU A 70 3.14 -1.09 9.49
CA GLU A 70 2.96 -2.30 10.29
C GLU A 70 2.26 -3.42 9.48
N GLU A 71 1.12 -3.12 8.86
CA GLU A 71 0.40 -4.09 8.01
C GLU A 71 1.26 -4.57 6.82
N LEU A 72 2.07 -3.68 6.25
CA LEU A 72 3.01 -4.04 5.18
C LEU A 72 4.09 -4.99 5.70
N ALA A 73 4.67 -4.72 6.86
CA ALA A 73 5.68 -5.58 7.47
C ALA A 73 5.14 -6.98 7.76
N ASP A 74 3.92 -7.08 8.30
CA ASP A 74 3.25 -8.34 8.58
C ASP A 74 2.95 -9.15 7.31
N ARG A 75 2.57 -8.45 6.23
CA ARG A 75 2.33 -9.10 4.94
C ARG A 75 3.62 -9.59 4.30
N LEU A 76 4.67 -8.77 4.34
CA LEU A 76 6.00 -9.16 3.86
C LEU A 76 6.51 -10.36 4.65
N ALA A 77 6.44 -10.37 5.98
CA ALA A 77 6.89 -11.47 6.82
C ALA A 77 6.25 -12.84 6.43
N LYS A 78 4.97 -12.83 6.04
CA LYS A 78 4.26 -14.02 5.53
C LYS A 78 4.76 -14.46 4.15
N ASP A 79 5.05 -13.52 3.25
CA ASP A 79 5.51 -13.81 1.87
C ASP A 79 6.98 -14.30 1.82
N ILE A 80 7.86 -13.81 2.71
CA ILE A 80 9.24 -14.30 2.83
C ILE A 80 9.35 -15.63 3.61
N GLY A 81 8.23 -16.19 4.07
CA GLY A 81 8.20 -17.49 4.76
C GLY A 81 8.87 -17.48 6.13
N LEU A 82 8.89 -16.34 6.83
CA LEU A 82 9.52 -16.23 8.15
C LEU A 82 8.68 -16.84 9.28
N LEU A 83 7.45 -17.27 8.97
CA LEU A 83 6.53 -17.93 9.89
C LEU A 83 6.26 -19.34 9.36
N GLU A 84 7.10 -20.29 9.78
CA GLU A 84 6.82 -21.73 9.71
C GLU A 84 6.06 -22.18 10.97
#